data_AF-A0A437PPK9-F1
#
_entry.id   AF-A0A437PPK9-F1
#
_cell.length_a   1.000
_cell.length_b   1.000
_cell.length_c   1.000
_cell.angle_alpha   90.00
_cell.angle_beta   90.00
_cell.angle_gamma   90.00
#
_symmetry.space_group_name_H-M   'P 1'
#
loop_
_entity.id
_entity.type
_entity.pdbx_description
1 polymer ?
#
loop_
_entity_poly.entity_id
_entity_poly.type
_entity_poly.pdbx_seq_one_letter_code
_entity_poly.pdbx_strand_id
1 'polypeptide(L)'
;MRILIILICFLVISCTKKEEKPLLTKEKLAEVLTDIHLAEAKINEKHIGSSDSALVLFQGLERNIFKKHGVDSVQVNKSFDAFVKEPDEFLEMYQLVADELGKKVKPH
;
A
#
# COMPACT_ATOMS: atom_id res chain seq x y z
N MET A 1 27.59 -25.65 -27.81
CA MET A 1 28.53 -25.11 -26.79
C MET A 1 28.62 -23.58 -26.81
N ARG A 2 29.05 -22.91 -27.90
CA ARG A 2 29.17 -21.43 -27.95
C ARG A 2 27.85 -20.65 -27.76
N ILE A 3 26.75 -21.15 -28.31
CA ILE A 3 25.41 -20.53 -28.18
C ILE A 3 24.85 -20.64 -26.75
N LEU A 4 25.15 -21.75 -26.05
CA LEU A 4 24.69 -21.99 -24.68
C LEU A 4 25.33 -21.00 -23.68
N ILE A 5 26.60 -20.65 -23.92
CA ILE A 5 27.36 -19.67 -23.12
C ILE A 5 26.78 -18.27 -23.32
N ILE A 6 26.41 -17.90 -24.56
CA ILE A 6 25.81 -16.59 -24.86
C ILE A 6 24.43 -16.46 -24.19
N LEU A 7 23.63 -17.52 -24.19
CA LEU A 7 22.31 -17.54 -23.54
C LEU A 7 22.45 -17.34 -22.02
N ILE A 8 23.39 -18.04 -21.38
CA ILE A 8 23.70 -17.90 -19.93
C ILE A 8 24.19 -16.50 -19.57
N CYS A 9 25.00 -15.86 -20.42
CA CYS A 9 25.44 -14.48 -20.19
C CYS A 9 24.30 -13.45 -20.27
N PHE A 10 23.19 -13.73 -20.95
CA PHE A 10 22.02 -12.83 -20.97
C PHE A 10 21.17 -12.93 -19.69
N LEU A 11 21.19 -14.06 -18.97
CA LEU A 11 20.42 -14.22 -17.73
C LEU A 11 20.96 -13.37 -16.56
N VAL A 12 22.24 -12.98 -16.57
CA VAL A 12 22.86 -12.23 -15.46
C VAL A 12 22.68 -10.71 -15.53
N ILE A 13 22.11 -10.17 -16.62
CA ILE A 13 21.99 -8.71 -16.85
C ILE A 13 20.63 -8.15 -16.36
N SER A 14 19.68 -9.02 -15.96
CA SER A 14 18.32 -8.58 -15.58
C SER A 14 18.23 -7.87 -14.22
N CYS A 15 19.33 -7.73 -13.49
CA CYS A 15 19.33 -7.00 -12.21
C CYS A 15 19.36 -5.49 -12.45
N THR A 16 18.21 -4.94 -12.83
CA THR A 16 17.98 -3.49 -12.84
C THR A 16 17.75 -3.05 -11.40
N LYS A 17 18.66 -2.23 -10.85
CA LYS A 17 18.42 -1.52 -9.59
C LYS A 17 17.20 -0.62 -9.81
N LYS A 18 16.06 -1.02 -9.27
CA LYS A 18 14.85 -0.20 -9.26
C LYS A 18 15.13 1.00 -8.36
N GLU A 19 14.92 2.20 -8.89
CA GLU A 19 15.06 3.43 -8.12
C GLU A 19 14.10 3.35 -6.92
N GLU A 20 14.66 3.32 -5.71
CA GLU A 20 13.87 3.20 -4.49
C GLU A 20 13.26 4.56 -4.17
N LYS A 21 11.93 4.65 -4.20
CA LYS A 21 11.23 5.83 -3.69
C LYS A 21 11.50 5.99 -2.19
N PRO A 22 11.62 7.23 -1.69
CA PRO A 22 11.78 7.47 -0.26
C PRO A 22 10.57 6.96 0.52
N LEU A 23 10.79 6.62 1.79
CA LEU A 23 9.70 6.25 2.69
C LEU A 23 8.73 7.43 2.88
N LEU A 24 7.46 7.10 3.11
CA LEU A 24 6.40 8.07 3.41
C LEU A 24 6.60 8.63 4.81
N THR A 25 6.22 9.90 4.99
CA THR A 25 6.09 10.45 6.34
C THR A 25 4.93 9.79 7.07
N LYS A 26 4.91 9.94 8.40
CA LYS A 26 3.87 9.40 9.26
C LYS A 26 2.48 9.88 8.85
N GLU A 27 2.34 11.18 8.58
CA GLU A 27 1.10 11.83 8.17
C GLU A 27 0.65 11.31 6.81
N LYS A 28 1.59 11.21 5.86
CA LYS A 28 1.27 10.75 4.51
C LYS A 28 0.83 9.29 4.51
N LEU A 29 1.50 8.44 5.29
CA LEU A 29 1.09 7.06 5.45
C LEU A 29 -0.29 6.96 6.13
N ALA A 30 -0.53 7.76 7.17
CA ALA A 30 -1.82 7.80 7.86
C ALA A 30 -2.97 8.19 6.92
N GLU A 31 -2.79 9.18 6.05
CA GLU A 31 -3.77 9.55 5.02
C GLU A 31 -4.08 8.40 4.06
N VAL A 32 -3.05 7.66 3.62
CA VAL A 32 -3.18 6.52 2.72
C VAL A 32 -3.92 5.37 3.41
N LEU A 33 -3.51 5.00 4.63
CA LEU A 33 -4.14 3.94 5.41
C LEU A 33 -5.60 4.27 5.74
N THR A 34 -5.90 5.53 6.05
CA THR A 34 -7.27 6.00 6.27
C THR A 34 -8.15 5.72 5.05
N ASP A 35 -7.70 6.08 3.85
CA ASP A 35 -8.46 5.83 2.62
C ASP A 35 -8.59 4.33 2.31
N ILE A 36 -7.59 3.52 2.65
CA ILE A 36 -7.64 2.05 2.53
C ILE A 36 -8.70 1.46 3.46
N HIS A 37 -8.70 1.83 4.74
CA HIS A 37 -9.69 1.35 5.71
C HIS A 37 -11.11 1.76 5.34
N LEU A 38 -11.31 2.97 4.82
CA LEU A 38 -12.61 3.41 4.31
C LEU A 38 -13.06 2.60 3.09
N ALA A 39 -12.13 2.26 2.18
CA ALA A 39 -12.44 1.38 1.07
C ALA A 39 -12.81 -0.04 1.53
N GLU A 40 -12.07 -0.60 2.47
CA GLU A 40 -12.37 -1.90 3.07
C GLU A 40 -13.75 -1.91 3.75
N ALA A 41 -14.05 -0.91 4.58
CA ALA A 41 -15.35 -0.74 5.22
C ALA A 41 -16.49 -0.68 4.20
N LYS A 42 -16.32 0.07 3.11
CA LYS A 42 -17.29 0.17 2.02
C LYS A 42 -17.54 -1.16 1.31
N ILE A 43 -16.52 -2.01 1.17
CA ILE A 43 -16.65 -3.35 0.58
C ILE A 43 -17.42 -4.26 1.53
N ASN A 44 -17.07 -4.22 2.82
CA ASN A 44 -17.71 -5.01 3.86
C ASN A 44 -19.20 -4.65 4.03
N GLU A 45 -19.55 -3.37 3.98
CA GLU A 45 -20.95 -2.91 4.05
C GLU A 45 -21.80 -3.40 2.87
N LYS A 46 -21.21 -3.54 1.68
CA LYS A 46 -21.94 -3.92 0.46
C LYS A 46 -22.31 -5.39 0.39
N HIS A 47 -21.90 -6.22 1.36
CA HIS A 47 -22.18 -7.66 1.39
C HIS A 47 -21.91 -8.34 0.03
N ILE A 48 -20.75 -8.04 -0.56
CA ILE A 48 -20.35 -8.57 -1.86
C ILE A 48 -20.34 -10.11 -1.79
N GLY A 49 -21.02 -10.76 -2.74
CA GLY A 49 -21.47 -12.14 -2.61
C GLY A 49 -20.41 -13.20 -2.31
N SER A 50 -19.18 -13.07 -2.81
CA SER A 50 -18.06 -13.95 -2.47
C SER A 50 -16.82 -13.17 -2.04
N SER A 51 -16.00 -13.78 -1.18
CA SER A 51 -14.73 -13.21 -0.72
C SER A 51 -13.78 -12.92 -1.87
N ASP A 52 -13.74 -13.78 -2.90
CA ASP A 52 -12.92 -13.55 -4.09
C ASP A 52 -13.36 -12.30 -4.86
N SER A 53 -14.67 -12.12 -5.02
CA SER A 53 -15.23 -10.93 -5.69
C SER A 53 -14.95 -9.67 -4.88
N ALA A 54 -15.08 -9.75 -3.56
CA ALA A 54 -14.77 -8.65 -2.65
C ALA A 54 -13.30 -8.25 -2.73
N LEU A 55 -12.38 -9.23 -2.76
CA LEU A 55 -10.94 -9.01 -2.87
C LEU A 55 -10.57 -8.31 -4.18
N VAL A 56 -11.09 -8.77 -5.32
CA VAL A 56 -10.82 -8.15 -6.62
C VAL A 56 -11.28 -6.69 -6.64
N LEU A 57 -12.46 -6.42 -6.08
CA LEU A 57 -12.99 -5.06 -6.00
C LEU A 57 -12.15 -4.18 -5.07
N PHE A 58 -11.76 -4.69 -3.90
CA PHE A 58 -10.88 -4.00 -2.96
C PHE A 58 -9.53 -3.65 -3.60
N GLN A 59 -8.87 -4.60 -4.26
CA GLN A 59 -7.61 -4.35 -4.98
C GLN A 59 -7.76 -3.26 -6.06
N GLY A 60 -8.94 -3.18 -6.70
CA GLY A 60 -9.26 -2.09 -7.62
C GLY A 60 -9.30 -0.73 -6.93
N LEU A 61 -9.95 -0.64 -5.77
CA LEU A 61 -10.01 0.57 -4.94
C LEU A 61 -8.63 0.95 -4.42
N GLU A 62 -7.87 -0.01 -3.89
CA GLU A 62 -6.52 0.20 -3.37
C GLU A 62 -5.58 0.80 -4.42
N ARG A 63 -5.57 0.26 -5.65
CA ARG A 63 -4.80 0.84 -6.75
C ARG A 63 -5.20 2.29 -7.07
N ASN A 64 -6.49 2.62 -6.96
CA ASN A 64 -6.97 3.99 -7.17
C ASN A 64 -6.54 4.91 -6.02
N ILE A 65 -6.52 4.41 -4.79
CA ILE A 65 -6.01 5.13 -3.61
C ILE A 65 -4.52 5.43 -3.78
N PHE A 66 -3.70 4.46 -4.17
CA PHE A 66 -2.28 4.68 -4.42
C PHE A 66 -2.04 5.76 -5.49
N LYS A 67 -2.79 5.70 -6.60
CA LYS A 67 -2.75 6.74 -7.63
C LYS A 67 -3.15 8.11 -7.10
N LYS A 68 -4.24 8.20 -6.33
CA LYS A 68 -4.72 9.44 -5.71
C LYS A 68 -3.65 10.07 -4.82
N HIS A 69 -2.88 9.25 -4.10
CA HIS A 69 -1.85 9.71 -3.18
C HIS A 69 -0.45 9.88 -3.80
N GLY A 70 -0.27 9.51 -5.07
CA GLY A 70 1.02 9.56 -5.75
C GLY A 70 2.04 8.52 -5.27
N VAL A 71 1.57 7.44 -4.64
CA VAL A 71 2.39 6.39 -4.03
C VAL A 71 2.24 5.07 -4.81
N ASP A 72 3.07 4.08 -4.48
CA ASP A 72 2.88 2.70 -4.94
C ASP A 72 2.90 1.72 -3.77
N SER A 73 2.51 0.46 -4.04
CA SER A 73 2.39 -0.57 -3.01
C SER A 73 3.72 -0.88 -2.32
N VAL A 74 4.84 -0.80 -3.03
CA VAL A 74 6.17 -1.06 -2.45
C VAL A 74 6.53 0.04 -1.47
N GLN A 75 6.30 1.30 -1.85
CA GLN A 75 6.56 2.45 -1.00
C GLN A 75 5.69 2.42 0.26
N VAL A 76 4.39 2.13 0.13
CA VAL A 76 3.46 2.03 1.26
C VAL A 76 3.87 0.91 2.21
N ASN A 77 4.11 -0.30 1.68
CA ASN A 77 4.51 -1.46 2.50
C ASN A 77 5.84 -1.22 3.23
N LYS A 78 6.87 -0.73 2.52
CA LYS A 78 8.16 -0.42 3.16
C LYS A 78 8.04 0.64 4.23
N SER A 79 7.20 1.65 4.03
CA SER A 79 6.98 2.72 5.02
C SER A 79 6.27 2.18 6.23
N PHE A 80 5.21 1.38 6.04
CA PHE A 80 4.49 0.71 7.11
C PHE A 80 5.42 -0.21 7.93
N ASP A 81 6.20 -1.06 7.27
CA ASP A 81 7.17 -1.95 7.91
C ASP A 81 8.25 -1.20 8.70
N ALA A 82 8.60 0.03 8.28
CA ALA A 82 9.53 0.87 9.03
C ALA A 82 8.90 1.34 10.34
N PHE A 83 7.66 1.83 10.32
CA PHE A 83 6.97 2.29 11.54
C PHE A 83 6.63 1.13 12.48
N VAL A 84 6.23 -0.04 11.98
CA VAL A 84 5.91 -1.23 12.81
C VAL A 84 7.06 -1.64 13.72
N LYS A 85 8.32 -1.37 13.32
CA LYS A 85 9.51 -1.71 14.11
C LYS A 85 9.74 -0.80 15.30
N GLU A 86 9.15 0.39 15.30
CA GLU A 86 9.29 1.41 16.34
C GLU A 86 7.92 1.64 17.02
N PRO A 87 7.65 1.01 18.18
CA PRO A 87 6.32 0.98 18.79
C PRO A 87 5.71 2.37 19.04
N ASP A 88 6.52 3.34 19.48
CA ASP A 88 6.05 4.69 19.76
C ASP A 88 5.66 5.42 18.47
N GLU A 89 6.47 5.32 17.41
CA GLU A 89 6.13 5.91 16.11
C GLU A 89 4.92 5.25 15.47
N PHE A 90 4.78 3.93 15.62
CA PHE A 90 3.62 3.18 15.15
C PHE A 90 2.33 3.65 15.82
N LEU A 91 2.38 3.83 17.15
CA LEU A 91 1.23 4.30 17.94
C LEU A 91 0.81 5.70 17.49
N GLU A 92 1.77 6.62 17.36
CA GLU A 92 1.50 7.98 16.88
C GLU A 92 0.92 7.96 15.46
N MET A 93 1.44 7.11 14.57
CA MET A 93 0.92 6.96 13.21
C MET A 93 -0.54 6.50 13.21
N TYR A 94 -0.86 5.48 14.02
CA TYR A 94 -2.24 4.97 14.12
C TYR A 94 -3.19 5.94 14.83
N GLN A 95 -2.69 6.79 15.75
CA GLN A 95 -3.49 7.90 16.30
C GLN A 95 -3.91 8.87 15.19
N LEU A 96 -2.99 9.23 14.28
CA LEU A 96 -3.33 10.06 13.12
C LEU A 96 -4.36 9.39 12.21
N VAL A 97 -4.25 8.07 11.99
CA VAL A 97 -5.27 7.31 11.23
C VAL A 97 -6.64 7.42 11.92
N ALA A 98 -6.70 7.22 13.24
CA ALA A 98 -7.95 7.32 13.99
C ALA A 98 -8.56 8.73 13.92
N ASP A 99 -7.74 9.77 14.04
CA ASP A 99 -8.17 11.17 13.93
C ASP A 99 -8.73 11.49 12.53
N GLU A 100 -8.04 11.04 11.47
CA GLU A 100 -8.47 11.23 10.08
C GLU A 100 -9.76 10.46 9.78
N LEU A 101 -9.90 9.23 10.28
CA LEU A 101 -11.16 8.48 10.21
C LEU A 101 -12.28 9.24 10.92
N GLY A 102 -12.04 9.75 12.13
CA GLY A 102 -13.00 10.56 12.89
C GLY A 102 -13.47 11.81 12.14
N LYS A 103 -12.59 12.45 11.34
CA LYS A 103 -12.96 13.59 10.49
C LYS A 103 -13.84 13.17 9.30
N LYS A 104 -13.54 12.02 8.68
CA LYS A 104 -14.22 11.55 7.45
C LYS A 104 -15.53 10.80 7.70
N VAL A 105 -15.69 10.21 8.88
CA VAL A 105 -16.88 9.43 9.28
C VAL A 105 -17.92 10.30 10.02
N LYS A 106 -17.59 11.54 10.40
CA LYS A 106 -18.54 12.44 11.09
C LYS A 106 -19.86 12.53 10.29
N PRO A 107 -21.00 12.23 10.94
CA PRO A 107 -22.30 12.28 10.28
C PRO A 107 -22.60 13.74 9.91
N HIS A 108 -23.04 13.95 8.67
CA HIS A 108 -23.84 15.11 8.32
C HIS A 108 -25.19 15.05 9.05
#